data_AF-A0A4S1DSX5-F1
#
_entry.id   AF-A0A4S1DSX5-F1
#
_cell.length_a   1.000
_cell.length_b   1.000
_cell.length_c   1.000
_cell.angle_alpha   90.00
_cell.angle_beta   90.00
_cell.angle_gamma   90.00
#
_symmetry.space_group_name_H-M   'P 1'
#
loop_
_entity.id
_entity.type
_entity.pdbx_description
1 polymer ?
#
loop_
_entity_poly.entity_id
_entity_poly.type
_entity_poly.pdbx_seq_one_letter_code
_entity_poly.pdbx_strand_id
1 'polypeptide(L)'
;MKLFKRCISSISFILLLAFSTSVSCNKHSGSNKLPDYKFFNLNQQGWKSKRVTQFVNDINYTATEVPIQYYLLKNNQSNYAKVDSLYQKNIRERIIEIEFLHANQSDLLLKDYTKRSYENAVKYMAFTIEKDFTVVTSSNDTIPCSGVNFERNFKVAPFKRVLLYFNDINPNDNIKLIYQDQLFGNGIIKFNLTDSPLKV
;
A
#
# COMPACT_ATOMS: atom_id res chain seq x y z
N MET A 1 -8.61 -43.68 93.34
CA MET A 1 -8.33 -44.92 92.58
C MET A 1 -9.49 -45.19 91.62
N LYS A 2 -9.34 -44.84 90.34
CA LYS A 2 -9.94 -45.46 89.15
C LYS A 2 -9.58 -44.59 87.93
N LEU A 3 -8.53 -45.02 87.26
CA LEU A 3 -8.15 -44.64 85.89
C LEU A 3 -9.16 -45.30 84.94
N PHE A 4 -9.73 -44.53 84.00
CA PHE A 4 -10.20 -45.12 82.75
C PHE A 4 -9.98 -44.15 81.58
N LYS A 5 -9.25 -44.68 80.60
CA LYS A 5 -8.87 -44.11 79.31
C LYS A 5 -10.10 -43.62 78.52
N ARG A 6 -9.91 -42.53 77.77
CA ARG A 6 -10.31 -42.49 76.36
C ARG A 6 -9.47 -41.45 75.59
N CYS A 7 -8.52 -42.00 74.84
CA CYS A 7 -7.97 -41.41 73.62
C CYS A 7 -9.11 -41.23 72.61
N ILE A 8 -9.19 -40.10 71.90
CA ILE A 8 -9.64 -39.98 70.50
C ILE A 8 -9.58 -38.51 70.07
N SER A 9 -8.99 -38.32 68.89
CA SER A 9 -9.10 -37.18 67.98
C SER A 9 -8.33 -35.91 68.33
N SER A 10 -7.02 -35.99 68.11
CA SER A 10 -6.27 -34.88 67.51
C SER A 10 -6.92 -34.44 66.20
N ILE A 11 -6.63 -33.19 65.80
CA ILE A 11 -6.87 -32.63 64.46
C ILE A 11 -8.32 -32.15 64.23
N SER A 12 -8.71 -31.04 64.85
CA SER A 12 -9.88 -30.28 64.36
C SER A 12 -9.87 -28.81 64.79
N PHE A 13 -8.77 -28.10 64.55
CA PHE A 13 -8.79 -26.63 64.61
C PHE A 13 -7.79 -25.91 63.68
N ILE A 14 -7.00 -26.64 62.89
CA ILE A 14 -6.08 -26.07 61.88
C ILE A 14 -6.69 -26.12 60.46
N LEU A 15 -7.94 -26.60 60.32
CA LEU A 15 -8.61 -26.77 59.02
C LEU A 15 -9.63 -25.68 58.68
N LEU A 16 -9.68 -24.60 59.46
CA LEU A 16 -10.62 -23.48 59.26
C LEU A 16 -9.95 -22.16 58.81
N LEU A 17 -8.63 -22.17 58.56
CA LEU A 17 -7.85 -21.04 58.04
C LEU A 17 -7.25 -21.30 56.65
N ALA A 18 -7.69 -22.35 55.96
CA ALA A 18 -7.23 -22.72 54.61
C ALA A 18 -8.31 -22.50 53.52
N PHE A 19 -9.34 -21.69 53.79
CA PHE A 19 -10.46 -21.45 52.87
C PHE A 19 -10.57 -19.99 52.38
N SER A 20 -9.51 -19.19 52.49
CA SER A 20 -9.50 -17.78 52.11
C SER A 20 -8.55 -17.42 50.95
N THR A 21 -8.22 -18.37 50.06
CA THR A 21 -7.43 -18.06 48.85
C THR A 21 -7.89 -18.85 47.63
N SER A 22 -9.07 -18.52 47.10
CA SER A 22 -9.40 -18.81 45.69
C SER A 22 -10.71 -18.14 45.23
N VAL A 23 -10.86 -16.83 45.48
CA VAL A 23 -11.60 -16.00 44.52
C VAL A 23 -10.61 -15.66 43.40
N SER A 24 -10.30 -16.66 42.58
CA SER A 24 -9.66 -16.43 41.29
C SER A 24 -10.69 -15.77 40.41
N CYS A 25 -10.59 -14.46 40.30
CA CYS A 25 -11.29 -13.69 39.30
C CYS A 25 -10.88 -14.26 37.94
N ASN A 26 -11.71 -15.10 37.33
CA ASN A 26 -11.63 -15.37 35.89
C ASN A 26 -12.05 -14.07 35.19
N LYS A 27 -11.13 -13.09 35.21
CA LYS A 27 -11.07 -12.12 34.14
C LYS A 27 -10.77 -12.98 32.92
N HIS A 28 -11.82 -13.26 32.15
CA HIS A 28 -11.67 -13.56 30.74
C HIS A 28 -10.96 -12.33 30.17
N SER A 29 -9.63 -12.28 30.29
CA SER A 29 -8.83 -11.61 29.31
C SER A 29 -9.06 -12.45 28.07
N GLY A 30 -10.07 -12.05 27.29
CA GLY A 30 -9.92 -12.13 25.85
C GLY A 30 -8.62 -11.41 25.57
N SER A 31 -7.51 -12.13 25.65
CA SER A 31 -6.29 -11.70 25.03
C SER A 31 -6.67 -11.69 23.56
N ASN A 32 -7.13 -10.53 23.09
CA ASN A 32 -6.84 -10.11 21.75
C ASN A 32 -5.31 -10.07 21.69
N LYS A 33 -4.68 -11.26 21.60
CA LYS A 33 -3.40 -11.41 20.95
C LYS A 33 -3.71 -11.02 19.53
N LEU A 34 -3.73 -9.71 19.29
CA LEU A 34 -3.60 -9.14 17.96
C LEU A 34 -2.42 -9.89 17.36
N PRO A 35 -2.59 -10.50 16.18
CA PRO A 35 -1.60 -11.40 15.62
C PRO A 35 -0.33 -10.61 15.33
N ASP A 36 0.64 -10.64 16.26
CA ASP A 36 1.94 -9.94 16.17
C ASP A 36 2.65 -10.23 14.83
N TYR A 37 2.41 -11.43 14.27
CA TYR A 37 2.94 -11.84 12.97
C TYR A 37 2.46 -10.98 11.80
N LYS A 38 1.28 -10.35 11.88
CA LYS A 38 0.74 -9.51 10.80
C LYS A 38 1.37 -8.11 10.79
N PHE A 39 1.81 -7.62 11.96
CA PHE A 39 2.45 -6.31 12.12
C PHE A 39 3.88 -6.30 11.57
N PHE A 40 4.55 -7.46 11.56
CA PHE A 40 5.90 -7.61 11.04
C PHE A 40 5.99 -7.46 9.52
N ASN A 41 4.98 -7.92 8.76
CA ASN A 41 4.96 -7.84 7.29
C ASN A 41 4.99 -6.39 6.77
N LEU A 42 4.35 -5.45 7.47
CA LEU A 42 4.35 -4.03 7.09
C LEU A 42 5.72 -3.37 7.30
N ASN A 43 6.47 -3.78 8.33
CA ASN A 43 7.83 -3.29 8.58
C ASN A 43 8.89 -4.02 7.72
N GLN A 44 8.63 -5.26 7.29
CA GLN A 44 9.57 -6.08 6.50
C GLN A 44 9.43 -5.92 4.99
N GLN A 45 8.27 -5.52 4.47
CA GLN A 45 8.18 -4.93 3.14
C GLN A 45 8.90 -3.59 3.20
N GLY A 46 10.23 -3.60 3.14
CA GLY A 46 11.00 -2.40 2.85
C GLY A 46 10.33 -1.69 1.68
N TRP A 47 10.26 -0.35 1.74
CA TRP A 47 9.53 0.57 0.84
C TRP A 47 9.96 0.52 -0.64
N LYS A 48 10.20 -0.68 -1.18
CA LYS A 48 10.68 -0.96 -2.52
C LYS A 48 9.46 -0.94 -3.44
N SER A 49 9.11 0.27 -3.86
CA SER A 49 8.22 0.46 -5.00
C SER A 49 8.86 -0.12 -6.26
N LYS A 50 8.11 -0.85 -7.08
CA LYS A 50 8.60 -1.33 -8.38
C LYS A 50 8.71 -0.12 -9.30
N ARG A 51 9.93 0.26 -9.68
CA ARG A 51 10.22 1.48 -10.47
C ARG A 51 10.91 1.13 -11.78
N VAL A 52 10.41 1.67 -12.88
CA VAL A 52 10.97 1.50 -14.22
C VAL A 52 11.01 2.85 -14.91
N THR A 53 12.15 3.19 -15.49
CA THR A 53 12.31 4.41 -16.31
C THR A 53 12.54 4.03 -17.77
N GLN A 54 11.85 4.72 -18.68
CA GLN A 54 12.04 4.65 -20.12
C GLN A 54 12.44 6.05 -20.62
N PHE A 55 13.47 6.14 -21.45
CA PHE A 55 13.92 7.39 -22.05
C PHE A 55 13.58 7.41 -23.53
N VAL A 56 12.72 8.33 -23.96
CA VAL A 56 12.25 8.44 -25.34
C VAL A 56 12.14 9.93 -25.71
N ASN A 57 12.74 10.32 -26.83
CA ASN A 57 12.71 11.69 -27.37
C ASN A 57 12.96 12.77 -26.30
N ASP A 58 14.08 12.63 -25.58
CA ASP A 58 14.53 13.55 -24.52
C ASP A 58 13.62 13.62 -23.29
N ILE A 59 12.67 12.70 -23.14
CA ILE A 59 11.78 12.61 -21.97
C ILE A 59 12.07 11.31 -21.22
N ASN A 60 12.33 11.46 -19.92
CA ASN A 60 12.30 10.36 -18.96
C ASN A 60 10.86 10.13 -18.50
N TYR A 61 10.34 8.94 -18.78
CA TYR A 61 9.08 8.43 -18.28
C TYR A 61 9.40 7.46 -17.14
N THR A 62 8.98 7.76 -15.92
CA THR A 62 9.23 6.89 -14.78
C THR A 62 7.91 6.39 -14.21
N ALA A 63 7.67 5.09 -14.30
CA ALA A 63 6.53 4.42 -13.69
C ALA A 63 6.95 3.80 -12.36
N THR A 64 6.14 4.01 -11.31
CA THR A 64 6.38 3.49 -9.97
C THR A 64 5.09 2.87 -9.41
N GLU A 65 5.06 1.56 -9.17
CA GLU A 65 3.95 0.92 -8.45
C GLU A 65 4.04 1.29 -6.97
N VAL A 66 3.01 1.97 -6.46
CA VAL A 66 2.98 2.47 -5.09
C VAL A 66 2.21 1.50 -4.19
N PRO A 67 2.82 1.00 -3.10
CA PRO A 67 2.11 0.17 -2.13
C PRO A 67 0.93 0.94 -1.51
N ILE A 68 -0.28 0.40 -1.62
CA ILE A 68 -1.50 1.05 -1.10
C ILE A 68 -1.42 1.32 0.42
N GLN A 69 -0.69 0.47 1.15
CA GLN A 69 -0.46 0.60 2.59
C GLN A 69 0.20 1.95 2.94
N TYR A 70 1.04 2.50 2.06
CA TYR A 70 1.67 3.81 2.26
C TYR A 70 0.64 4.93 2.42
N TYR A 71 -0.37 4.96 1.54
CA TYR A 71 -1.45 5.96 1.62
C TYR A 71 -2.37 5.74 2.83
N LEU A 72 -2.64 4.48 3.17
CA LEU A 72 -3.50 4.14 4.31
C LEU A 72 -2.87 4.53 5.65
N LEU A 73 -1.55 4.33 5.79
CA LEU A 73 -0.80 4.68 6.99
C LEU A 73 -0.71 6.19 7.22
N LYS A 74 -0.56 6.98 6.15
CA LYS A 74 -0.48 8.45 6.24
C LYS A 74 -1.69 9.06 6.97
N ASN A 75 -2.88 8.51 6.73
CA ASN A 75 -4.14 9.04 7.26
C ASN A 75 -4.63 8.35 8.55
N ASN A 76 -4.02 7.22 8.94
CA ASN A 76 -4.46 6.39 10.08
C ASN A 76 -3.29 6.04 11.00
N GLN A 77 -2.43 7.02 11.28
CA GLN A 77 -1.23 6.85 12.09
C GLN A 77 -1.54 6.01 13.35
N SER A 78 -0.75 4.96 13.55
CA SER A 78 -0.80 4.06 14.71
C SER A 78 -2.05 3.15 14.85
N ASN A 79 -3.02 3.19 13.92
CA ASN A 79 -4.15 2.24 13.91
C ASN A 79 -3.98 1.16 12.83
N TYR A 80 -3.05 0.24 13.07
CA TYR A 80 -2.68 -0.81 12.13
C TYR A 80 -3.80 -1.81 11.83
N ALA A 81 -4.68 -2.11 12.79
CA ALA A 81 -5.82 -3.01 12.57
C ALA A 81 -6.80 -2.44 11.54
N LYS A 82 -7.04 -1.12 11.60
CA LYS A 82 -7.84 -0.41 10.61
C LYS A 82 -7.13 -0.37 9.25
N VAL A 83 -5.83 -0.11 9.22
CA VAL A 83 -5.03 -0.12 7.98
C VAL A 83 -5.09 -1.48 7.30
N ASP A 84 -4.93 -2.56 8.05
CA ASP A 84 -5.03 -3.92 7.52
C ASP A 84 -6.43 -4.22 6.98
N SER A 85 -7.50 -3.86 7.71
CA SER A 85 -8.87 -4.02 7.21
C SER A 85 -9.11 -3.24 5.92
N LEU A 86 -8.62 -1.99 5.84
CA LEU A 86 -8.71 -1.18 4.62
C LEU A 86 -7.86 -1.76 3.50
N TYR A 87 -6.67 -2.30 3.80
CA TYR A 87 -5.84 -2.97 2.81
C TYR A 87 -6.55 -4.18 2.21
N GLN A 88 -7.14 -5.06 3.05
CA GLN A 88 -7.86 -6.24 2.57
C GLN A 88 -9.06 -5.86 1.68
N LYS A 89 -9.74 -4.76 1.98
CA LYS A 89 -10.85 -4.24 1.16
C LYS A 89 -10.40 -3.73 -0.21
N ASN A 90 -9.16 -3.23 -0.31
CA ASN A 90 -8.61 -2.59 -1.51
C ASN A 90 -7.44 -3.39 -2.12
N ILE A 91 -7.30 -4.67 -1.78
CA ILE A 91 -6.14 -5.49 -2.18
C ILE A 91 -6.04 -5.71 -3.71
N ARG A 92 -7.17 -5.50 -4.40
CA ARG A 92 -7.28 -5.57 -5.87
C ARG A 92 -7.05 -4.23 -6.57
N GLU A 93 -6.87 -3.16 -5.80
CA GLU A 93 -6.51 -1.86 -6.36
C GLU A 93 -5.00 -1.81 -6.59
N ARG A 94 -4.60 -1.07 -7.62
CA ARG A 94 -3.21 -0.70 -7.87
C ARG A 94 -3.12 0.79 -8.15
N ILE A 95 -2.09 1.40 -7.57
CA ILE A 95 -1.77 2.80 -7.79
C ILE A 95 -0.40 2.84 -8.46
N ILE A 96 -0.34 3.50 -9.61
CA ILE A 96 0.92 3.68 -10.35
C ILE A 96 1.17 5.18 -10.50
N GLU A 97 2.29 5.64 -9.98
CA GLU A 97 2.79 6.98 -10.26
C GLU A 97 3.52 6.97 -11.60
N ILE A 98 3.21 7.91 -12.48
CA ILE A 98 3.99 8.17 -13.70
C ILE A 98 4.52 9.61 -13.65
N GLU A 99 5.83 9.74 -13.80
CA GLU A 99 6.54 11.01 -13.85
C GLU A 99 7.12 11.24 -15.25
N PHE A 100 6.94 12.45 -15.75
CA PHE A 100 7.47 12.93 -17.02
C PHE A 100 8.49 14.03 -16.75
N LEU A 101 9.75 13.83 -17.16
CA LEU A 101 10.82 14.80 -16.97
C LEU A 101 11.62 14.95 -18.26
N HIS A 102 11.65 16.16 -18.81
CA HIS A 102 12.50 16.47 -19.96
C HIS A 102 13.99 16.50 -19.55
N ALA A 103 14.89 16.09 -20.42
CA ALA A 103 16.33 16.01 -20.17
C ALA A 103 16.95 17.34 -19.74
N ASN A 104 16.46 18.45 -20.30
CA ASN A 104 16.88 19.82 -19.95
C ASN A 104 16.04 20.46 -18.82
N GLN A 105 15.16 19.70 -18.17
CA GLN A 105 14.28 20.17 -17.09
C GLN A 105 13.27 21.27 -17.50
N SER A 106 12.96 21.38 -18.79
CA SER A 106 11.93 22.29 -19.30
C SER A 106 10.53 21.87 -18.87
N ASP A 107 9.62 22.84 -18.89
CA ASP A 107 8.20 22.56 -18.66
C ASP A 107 7.59 21.85 -19.89
N LEU A 108 7.34 20.55 -19.73
CA LEU A 108 6.76 19.69 -20.75
C LEU A 108 5.35 20.10 -21.20
N LEU A 109 4.64 20.99 -20.48
CA LEU A 109 3.31 21.46 -20.88
C LEU A 109 3.32 22.63 -21.85
N LEU A 110 4.51 23.11 -22.22
CA LEU A 110 4.64 24.11 -23.28
C LEU A 110 4.14 23.55 -24.61
N LYS A 111 3.67 24.47 -25.46
CA LYS A 111 3.08 24.16 -26.77
C LYS A 111 4.06 23.43 -27.69
N ASP A 112 5.35 23.69 -27.57
CA ASP A 112 6.37 23.09 -28.42
C ASP A 112 6.45 21.58 -28.25
N TYR A 113 6.20 21.09 -27.02
CA TYR A 113 6.19 19.67 -26.68
C TYR A 113 4.83 19.00 -26.95
N THR A 114 3.73 19.65 -26.58
CA THR A 114 2.39 19.02 -26.59
C THR A 114 1.56 19.30 -27.82
N LYS A 115 1.96 20.29 -28.63
CA LYS A 115 1.16 20.89 -29.72
C LYS A 115 -0.20 21.43 -29.26
N ARG A 116 -0.38 21.64 -27.95
CA ARG A 116 -1.60 22.16 -27.31
C ARG A 116 -1.33 23.50 -26.65
N SER A 117 -2.37 24.28 -26.36
CA SER A 117 -2.21 25.40 -25.42
C SER A 117 -1.87 24.85 -24.04
N TYR A 118 -1.17 25.64 -23.22
CA TYR A 118 -0.78 25.23 -21.86
C TYR A 118 -1.99 24.80 -21.02
N GLU A 119 -3.08 25.57 -21.09
CA GLU A 119 -4.33 25.24 -20.39
C GLU A 119 -4.91 23.88 -20.85
N ASN A 120 -4.91 23.63 -22.17
CA ASN A 120 -5.41 22.37 -22.71
C ASN A 120 -4.48 21.20 -22.37
N ALA A 121 -3.16 21.40 -22.30
CA ALA A 121 -2.22 20.40 -21.83
C ALA A 121 -2.46 20.05 -20.35
N VAL A 122 -2.71 21.07 -19.51
CA VAL A 122 -3.08 20.88 -18.10
C VAL A 122 -4.39 20.11 -17.96
N LYS A 123 -5.44 20.51 -18.69
CA LYS A 123 -6.73 19.80 -18.70
C LYS A 123 -6.59 18.36 -19.18
N TYR A 124 -5.75 18.13 -20.19
CA TYR A 124 -5.46 16.80 -20.70
C TYR A 124 -4.88 15.90 -19.62
N MET A 125 -3.82 16.36 -18.92
CA MET A 125 -3.22 15.62 -17.81
C MET A 125 -4.20 15.36 -16.66
N ALA A 126 -5.09 16.32 -16.38
CA ALA A 126 -6.02 16.20 -15.26
C ALA A 126 -7.19 15.26 -15.51
N PHE A 127 -7.66 15.13 -16.76
CA PHE A 127 -8.95 14.49 -17.04
C PHE A 127 -8.96 13.52 -18.21
N THR A 128 -8.00 13.59 -19.14
CA THR A 128 -8.06 12.82 -20.39
C THR A 128 -6.97 11.77 -20.47
N ILE A 129 -5.80 12.04 -19.87
CA ILE A 129 -4.63 11.16 -19.95
C ILE A 129 -4.89 9.75 -19.39
N GLU A 130 -5.88 9.57 -18.52
CA GLU A 130 -6.28 8.23 -18.04
C GLU A 130 -6.57 7.26 -19.18
N LYS A 131 -7.12 7.75 -20.30
CA LYS A 131 -7.50 6.94 -21.46
C LYS A 131 -6.30 6.38 -22.22
N ASP A 132 -5.13 6.96 -21.98
CA ASP A 132 -3.87 6.57 -22.62
C ASP A 132 -3.20 5.42 -21.87
N PHE A 133 -3.69 5.06 -20.68
CA PHE A 133 -3.07 4.06 -19.82
C PHE A 133 -3.91 2.80 -19.68
N THR A 134 -3.25 1.66 -19.83
CA THR A 134 -3.80 0.34 -19.53
C THR A 134 -2.76 -0.51 -18.80
N VAL A 135 -3.24 -1.46 -18.00
CA VAL A 135 -2.42 -2.48 -17.36
C VAL A 135 -2.67 -3.81 -18.04
N VAL A 136 -1.60 -4.53 -18.37
CA VAL A 136 -1.66 -5.95 -18.75
C VAL A 136 -1.12 -6.79 -17.59
N THR A 137 -1.90 -7.74 -17.10
CA THR A 137 -1.53 -8.62 -15.99
C THR A 137 -0.81 -9.87 -16.48
N SER A 138 -0.11 -10.58 -15.58
CA SER A 138 0.43 -11.91 -15.86
C SER A 138 -0.63 -12.97 -16.19
N SER A 139 -1.87 -12.79 -15.72
CA SER A 139 -3.03 -13.59 -16.13
C SER A 139 -3.53 -13.30 -17.55
N ASN A 140 -2.90 -12.37 -18.26
CA ASN A 140 -3.25 -11.92 -19.61
C ASN A 140 -4.58 -11.13 -19.70
N ASP A 141 -5.00 -10.52 -18.60
CA ASP A 141 -6.09 -9.55 -18.59
C ASP A 141 -5.57 -8.16 -19.00
N THR A 142 -6.43 -7.37 -19.63
CA THR A 142 -6.15 -5.95 -19.95
C THR A 142 -7.14 -5.08 -19.20
N ILE A 143 -6.62 -4.23 -18.31
CA ILE A 143 -7.41 -3.44 -17.37
C ILE A 143 -7.20 -1.96 -17.70
N PRO A 144 -8.26 -1.21 -18.01
CA PRO A 144 -8.14 0.23 -18.26
C PRO A 144 -7.87 0.99 -16.96
N CYS A 145 -7.22 2.15 -17.09
CA CYS A 145 -7.11 3.09 -15.98
C CYS A 145 -8.51 3.54 -15.55
N SER A 146 -8.82 3.40 -14.26
CA SER A 146 -10.13 3.78 -13.69
C SER A 146 -10.18 5.22 -13.20
N GLY A 147 -9.03 5.88 -13.11
CA GLY A 147 -8.95 7.29 -12.77
C GLY A 147 -7.53 7.83 -12.78
N VAL A 148 -7.41 9.15 -12.77
CA VAL A 148 -6.12 9.85 -12.69
C VAL A 148 -6.19 11.00 -11.67
N ASN A 149 -5.09 11.27 -10.99
CA ASN A 149 -4.89 12.47 -10.19
C ASN A 149 -3.60 13.18 -10.64
N PHE A 150 -3.73 14.39 -11.17
CA PHE A 150 -2.60 15.19 -11.63
C PHE A 150 -2.03 16.07 -10.51
N GLU A 151 -0.76 15.86 -10.16
CA GLU A 151 -0.08 16.65 -9.14
C GLU A 151 0.28 18.06 -9.68
N ARG A 152 -0.33 19.09 -9.09
CA ARG A 152 -0.04 20.49 -9.41
C ARG A 152 1.14 20.98 -8.59
N ASN A 153 2.29 21.16 -9.24
CA ASN A 153 3.50 21.65 -8.58
C ASN A 153 3.79 23.15 -8.84
N PHE A 154 2.92 23.88 -9.54
CA PHE A 154 3.04 25.33 -9.79
C PHE A 154 4.45 25.80 -10.24
N LYS A 155 5.17 24.97 -11.01
CA LYS A 155 6.55 25.20 -11.49
C LYS A 155 7.65 25.15 -10.42
N VAL A 156 7.36 24.60 -9.24
CA VAL A 156 8.36 24.35 -8.19
C VAL A 156 9.28 23.18 -8.56
N ALA A 157 8.74 22.19 -9.29
CA ALA A 157 9.51 21.03 -9.74
C ALA A 157 9.47 20.90 -11.28
N PRO A 158 10.57 20.45 -11.91
CA PRO A 158 10.69 20.39 -13.37
C PRO A 158 9.92 19.21 -14.00
N PHE A 159 9.50 18.23 -13.20
CA PHE A 159 8.71 17.10 -13.69
C PHE A 159 7.20 17.40 -13.67
N LYS A 160 6.42 16.62 -14.42
CA LYS A 160 4.98 16.49 -14.26
C LYS A 160 4.66 15.08 -13.78
N ARG A 161 3.71 14.94 -12.86
CA ARG A 161 3.39 13.64 -12.27
C ARG A 161 1.89 13.41 -12.22
N VAL A 162 1.45 12.22 -12.60
CA VAL A 162 0.08 11.77 -12.33
C VAL A 162 0.09 10.45 -11.56
N LEU A 163 -0.92 10.28 -10.70
CA LEU A 163 -1.23 9.02 -10.06
C LEU A 163 -2.36 8.37 -10.86
N LEU A 164 -2.13 7.13 -11.29
CA LEU A 164 -3.06 6.30 -12.03
C LEU A 164 -3.67 5.28 -11.09
N TYR A 165 -4.97 5.05 -11.23
CA TYR A 165 -5.72 4.07 -10.43
C TYR A 165 -6.22 2.95 -11.33
N PHE A 166 -6.07 1.72 -10.86
CA PHE A 166 -6.56 0.52 -11.53
C PHE A 166 -7.24 -0.38 -10.50
N ASN A 167 -8.35 -0.98 -10.90
CA ASN A 167 -9.16 -1.84 -10.05
C ASN A 167 -9.16 -3.30 -10.56
N ASP A 168 -9.67 -4.20 -9.72
CA ASP A 168 -9.90 -5.60 -10.07
C ASP A 168 -8.66 -6.42 -10.47
N ILE A 169 -7.46 -5.95 -10.16
CA ILE A 169 -6.20 -6.68 -10.41
C ILE A 169 -6.02 -7.78 -9.35
N ASN A 170 -5.64 -8.99 -9.76
CA ASN A 170 -5.31 -10.04 -8.81
C ASN A 170 -4.09 -9.62 -7.96
N PRO A 171 -4.13 -9.73 -6.61
CA PRO A 171 -3.01 -9.40 -5.72
C PRO A 171 -1.67 -10.05 -6.12
N ASN A 172 -1.73 -11.24 -6.73
CA ASN A 172 -0.56 -12.04 -7.09
C ASN A 172 -0.08 -11.78 -8.53
N ASP A 173 -0.78 -10.96 -9.31
CA ASP A 173 -0.36 -10.66 -10.67
C ASP A 173 0.79 -9.66 -10.71
N ASN A 174 1.77 -9.95 -11.55
CA ASN A 174 2.69 -8.93 -12.04
C ASN A 174 1.98 -8.09 -13.10
N ILE A 175 2.32 -6.81 -13.16
CA ILE A 175 1.67 -5.87 -14.08
C ILE A 175 2.66 -5.26 -15.04
N LYS A 176 2.17 -4.99 -16.25
CA LYS A 176 2.86 -4.20 -17.25
C LYS A 176 2.00 -2.98 -17.55
N LEU A 177 2.51 -1.79 -17.24
CA LEU A 177 1.85 -0.55 -17.63
C LEU A 177 2.13 -0.31 -19.12
N ILE A 178 1.07 -0.01 -19.87
CA ILE A 178 1.13 0.42 -21.26
C ILE A 178 0.65 1.86 -21.29
N TYR A 179 1.46 2.75 -21.86
CA TYR A 179 1.12 4.14 -22.12
C TYR A 179 1.11 4.39 -23.62
N GLN A 180 -0.02 4.81 -24.16
CA GLN A 180 -0.13 5.27 -25.53
C GLN A 180 -0.01 6.80 -25.55
N ASP A 181 1.20 7.31 -25.78
CA ASP A 181 1.53 8.72 -25.64
C ASP A 181 0.86 9.60 -26.71
N GLN A 182 -0.32 10.12 -26.37
CA GLN A 182 -1.08 11.11 -27.13
C GLN A 182 -0.79 12.56 -26.69
N LEU A 183 0.05 12.75 -25.67
CA LEU A 183 0.38 14.06 -25.13
C LEU A 183 1.59 14.65 -25.83
N PHE A 184 2.66 13.87 -25.98
CA PHE A 184 3.91 14.24 -26.65
C PHE A 184 4.06 13.57 -28.01
N GLY A 185 3.28 12.51 -28.29
CA GLY A 185 3.26 11.85 -29.59
C GLY A 185 4.35 10.79 -29.77
N ASN A 186 4.89 10.24 -28.68
CA ASN A 186 6.00 9.28 -28.73
C ASN A 186 5.56 7.81 -28.94
N GLY A 187 4.28 7.56 -29.21
CA GLY A 187 3.76 6.22 -29.49
C GLY A 187 3.56 5.38 -28.22
N ILE A 188 3.74 4.07 -28.32
CA ILE A 188 3.48 3.14 -27.21
C ILE A 188 4.73 2.93 -26.37
N ILE A 189 4.64 3.24 -25.07
CA ILE A 189 5.70 3.03 -24.08
C ILE A 189 5.24 1.95 -23.10
N LYS A 190 6.12 0.99 -22.77
CA LYS A 190 5.79 -0.17 -21.93
C LYS A 190 6.70 -0.21 -20.70
N PHE A 191 6.11 -0.42 -19.53
CA PHE A 191 6.83 -0.53 -18.26
C PHE A 191 6.53 -1.88 -17.64
N ASN A 192 7.53 -2.76 -17.58
CA ASN A 192 7.41 -4.08 -16.95
C ASN A 192 7.63 -3.93 -15.43
N LEU A 193 6.55 -3.78 -14.65
CA LEU A 193 6.60 -3.66 -13.19
C LEU A 193 6.62 -5.07 -12.56
N THR A 194 7.63 -5.85 -12.94
CA THR A 194 7.92 -7.15 -12.35
C THR A 194 8.83 -6.98 -11.14
N ASP A 195 8.77 -7.92 -10.19
CA ASP A 195 9.75 -7.98 -9.12
C ASP A 195 11.15 -8.10 -9.73
N SER A 196 11.98 -7.06 -9.64
CA SER A 196 13.41 -7.24 -9.85
C SER A 196 14.02 -7.69 -8.52
N PRO A 197 14.60 -8.90 -8.47
CA PRO A 197 15.33 -9.33 -7.29
C PRO A 197 16.50 -8.39 -7.03
N LEU A 198 16.79 -8.17 -5.75
CA LEU A 198 18.09 -7.66 -5.33
C LEU A 198 19.16 -8.59 -5.92
N LYS A 199 19.95 -8.10 -6.87
CA LYS A 199 21.34 -8.53 -6.92
C LYS A 199 22.11 -7.57 -6.01
N VAL A 200 22.36 -8.04 -4.79
CA VAL A 200 23.57 -7.71 -4.05
C VAL A 200 24.22 -9.03 -3.69
#